data_AF-A0A1E7N2H2-F1
#
_entry.id   AF-A0A1E7N2H2-F1
#
_cell.length_a   1.000
_cell.length_b   1.000
_cell.length_c   1.000
_cell.angle_alpha   90.00
_cell.angle_beta   90.00
_cell.angle_gamma   90.00
#
_symmetry.space_group_name_H-M   'P 1'
#
loop_
_entity.id
_entity.type
_entity.pdbx_description
1 polymer ?
#
loop_
_entity_poly.entity_id
_entity_poly.type
_entity_poly.pdbx_seq_one_letter_code
_entity_poly.pdbx_strand_id
1 'polypeptide(L)'
;MFGTGAVGALILTAPAAHAQTARAAYTVIVPCSETALVSAVNAANAAGGGALILAPFCTYSLTSAHSSGGAGGPAGLPNITTPVTMTGLATQITRAPGAAAFRIIEVDGPSHLPADNGQLALTAVAISNGDAGFGVGGGIANLGGSVVLIGGGVSNSRASFGGGIYTDTALTMTTSSVTGNTATVDGGGIYQNAGSVALVGTNASGNTPDNCAATPPLTAPC
;
A
#
# COMPACT_ATOMS: atom_id res chain seq x y z
N MET A 1 -66.43 23.03 -20.59
CA MET A 1 -65.50 22.45 -19.59
C MET A 1 -65.12 21.06 -20.05
N PHE A 2 -63.98 20.90 -20.72
CA PHE A 2 -63.31 19.61 -20.90
C PHE A 2 -61.81 19.89 -20.97
N GLY A 3 -61.09 19.47 -19.94
CA GLY A 3 -59.64 19.67 -19.78
C GLY A 3 -58.85 18.53 -20.40
N THR A 4 -57.82 18.88 -21.17
CA THR A 4 -56.82 17.95 -21.70
C THR A 4 -55.65 17.88 -20.74
N GLY A 5 -55.56 16.82 -19.94
CA GLY A 5 -54.41 16.51 -19.10
C GLY A 5 -53.36 15.73 -19.88
N ALA A 6 -52.21 16.33 -20.15
CA ALA A 6 -51.05 15.65 -20.72
C ALA A 6 -50.30 14.89 -19.61
N VAL A 7 -50.20 13.56 -19.76
CA VAL A 7 -49.43 12.71 -18.85
C VAL A 7 -47.98 12.69 -19.34
N GLY A 8 -47.10 13.41 -18.64
CA GLY A 8 -45.66 13.36 -18.88
C GLY A 8 -45.06 12.09 -18.31
N ALA A 9 -44.52 11.23 -19.17
CA ALA A 9 -43.78 10.04 -18.76
C ALA A 9 -42.39 10.46 -18.22
N LEU A 10 -42.23 10.39 -16.90
CA LEU A 10 -40.95 10.57 -16.23
C LEU A 10 -40.10 9.32 -16.43
N ILE A 11 -39.11 9.39 -17.33
CA ILE A 11 -38.13 8.31 -17.51
C ILE A 11 -37.13 8.40 -16.35
N LEU A 12 -37.31 7.54 -15.35
CA LEU A 12 -36.29 7.28 -14.32
C LEU A 12 -35.18 6.43 -14.94
N THR A 13 -34.10 7.07 -15.37
CA THR A 13 -32.84 6.35 -15.66
C THR A 13 -32.23 5.95 -14.32
N ALA A 14 -32.33 4.67 -13.96
CA ALA A 14 -31.55 4.11 -12.86
C ALA A 14 -30.05 4.30 -13.16
N PRO A 15 -29.24 4.82 -12.23
CA PRO A 15 -27.80 4.81 -12.41
C PRO A 15 -27.36 3.35 -12.49
N ALA A 16 -26.57 3.03 -13.52
CA ALA A 16 -25.93 1.73 -13.64
C ALA A 16 -25.11 1.48 -12.38
N ALA A 17 -25.61 0.61 -11.50
CA ALA A 17 -24.81 0.03 -10.45
C ALA A 17 -23.65 -0.69 -11.16
N HIS A 18 -22.42 -0.25 -10.90
CA HIS A 18 -21.22 -0.96 -11.33
C HIS A 18 -21.21 -2.29 -10.59
N ALA A 19 -21.91 -3.28 -11.14
CA ALA A 19 -21.77 -4.66 -10.74
C ALA A 19 -20.36 -5.08 -11.16
N GLN A 20 -19.40 -4.89 -10.26
CA GLN A 20 -18.09 -5.52 -10.37
C GLN A 20 -18.35 -7.01 -10.43
N THR A 21 -18.22 -7.59 -11.61
CA THR A 21 -18.25 -9.03 -11.83
C THR A 21 -17.17 -9.63 -10.94
N ALA A 22 -17.60 -10.32 -9.87
CA ALA A 22 -16.71 -11.04 -8.98
C ALA A 22 -15.98 -12.13 -9.79
N ARG A 23 -14.78 -11.80 -10.29
CA ARG A 23 -13.85 -12.78 -10.81
C ARG A 23 -13.48 -13.73 -9.67
N ALA A 24 -13.38 -15.03 -9.97
CA ALA A 24 -12.89 -16.01 -9.02
C ALA A 24 -11.57 -15.52 -8.41
N ALA A 25 -11.51 -15.43 -7.08
CA ALA A 25 -10.36 -14.89 -6.37
C ALA A 25 -9.12 -15.73 -6.70
N TYR A 26 -8.19 -15.17 -7.46
CA TYR A 26 -6.86 -15.77 -7.67
C TYR A 26 -6.23 -15.95 -6.30
N THR A 27 -6.19 -17.17 -5.79
CA THR A 27 -5.66 -17.47 -4.46
C THR A 27 -4.46 -18.37 -4.61
N VAL A 28 -3.31 -17.94 -4.08
CA VAL A 28 -2.05 -18.67 -4.21
C VAL A 28 -1.33 -18.75 -2.87
N ILE A 29 -0.86 -19.95 -2.53
CA ILE A 29 0.08 -20.16 -1.45
C ILE A 29 1.48 -19.82 -1.98
N VAL A 30 2.18 -18.93 -1.29
CA VAL A 30 3.48 -18.43 -1.71
C VAL A 30 4.57 -19.12 -0.87
N PRO A 31 5.39 -20.02 -1.44
CA PRO A 31 6.55 -20.57 -0.75
C PRO A 31 7.50 -19.48 -0.24
N CYS A 32 8.27 -19.76 0.82
CA CYS A 32 9.18 -18.81 1.47
C CYS A 32 10.42 -18.48 0.61
N SER A 33 10.25 -17.73 -0.49
CA SER A 33 11.35 -17.24 -1.32
C SER A 33 11.00 -15.93 -2.03
N GLU A 34 12.02 -15.12 -2.33
CA GLU A 34 11.88 -13.88 -3.10
C GLU A 34 11.20 -14.14 -4.46
N THR A 35 11.71 -15.11 -5.22
CA THR A 35 11.18 -15.43 -6.55
C THR A 35 9.70 -15.82 -6.49
N ALA A 36 9.29 -16.64 -5.52
CA ALA A 36 7.90 -17.05 -5.38
C ALA A 36 6.98 -15.86 -5.07
N LEU A 37 7.41 -14.97 -4.18
CA LEU A 37 6.65 -13.76 -3.83
C LEU A 37 6.51 -12.83 -5.03
N VAL A 38 7.60 -12.54 -5.73
CA VAL A 38 7.61 -11.70 -6.93
C VAL A 38 6.72 -12.29 -8.02
N SER A 39 6.83 -13.59 -8.30
CA SER A 39 5.96 -14.27 -9.28
C SER A 39 4.49 -14.22 -8.88
N ALA A 40 4.17 -14.39 -7.60
CA ALA A 40 2.79 -14.34 -7.12
C ALA A 40 2.18 -12.95 -7.27
N VAL A 41 2.93 -11.88 -6.98
CA VAL A 41 2.49 -10.49 -7.18
C VAL A 41 2.26 -10.20 -8.66
N ASN A 42 3.19 -10.55 -9.53
CA ASN A 42 3.04 -10.36 -10.98
C ASN A 42 1.81 -11.10 -11.53
N ALA A 43 1.58 -12.33 -11.09
CA ALA A 43 0.41 -13.10 -11.50
C ALA A 43 -0.91 -12.52 -10.96
N ALA A 44 -0.94 -11.98 -9.74
CA ALA A 44 -2.10 -11.27 -9.22
C ALA A 44 -2.39 -9.98 -10.00
N ASN A 45 -1.36 -9.19 -10.32
CA ASN A 45 -1.48 -8.03 -11.19
C ASN A 45 -2.05 -8.42 -12.57
N ALA A 46 -1.51 -9.46 -13.20
CA ALA A 46 -1.98 -9.94 -14.50
C ALA A 46 -3.42 -10.52 -14.47
N ALA A 47 -3.84 -11.06 -13.33
CA ALA A 47 -5.20 -11.61 -13.14
C ALA A 47 -6.25 -10.52 -12.88
N GLY A 48 -5.85 -9.26 -12.65
CA GLY A 48 -6.75 -8.18 -12.24
C GLY A 48 -6.97 -8.12 -10.72
N GLY A 49 -6.16 -8.83 -9.94
CA GLY A 49 -6.22 -8.91 -8.48
C GLY A 49 -5.97 -10.31 -7.95
N GLY A 50 -5.71 -10.43 -6.65
CA GLY A 50 -5.35 -11.70 -6.04
C GLY A 50 -5.26 -11.72 -4.51
N ALA A 51 -5.35 -12.92 -3.94
CA ALA A 51 -5.11 -13.24 -2.55
C ALA A 51 -3.89 -14.15 -2.42
N LEU A 52 -2.86 -13.66 -1.75
CA LEU A 52 -1.60 -14.36 -1.52
C LEU A 52 -1.57 -14.83 -0.07
N ILE A 53 -1.50 -16.15 0.12
CA ILE A 53 -1.28 -16.76 1.43
C ILE A 53 0.21 -16.96 1.58
N LEU A 54 0.85 -16.12 2.39
CA LEU A 54 2.28 -16.17 2.62
C LEU A 54 2.64 -17.30 3.58
N ALA A 55 3.84 -17.84 3.43
CA ALA A 55 4.36 -18.85 4.33
C ALA A 55 4.39 -18.32 5.78
N PRO A 56 3.87 -19.08 6.76
CA PRO A 56 3.88 -18.68 8.15
C PRO A 56 5.32 -18.71 8.70
N PHE A 57 5.63 -17.81 9.64
CA PHE A 57 6.95 -17.66 10.29
C PHE A 57 8.12 -17.44 9.31
N CYS A 58 7.81 -17.02 8.08
CA CYS A 58 8.79 -16.82 7.02
C CYS A 58 9.32 -15.39 6.99
N THR A 59 10.59 -15.24 6.62
CA THR A 59 11.16 -13.96 6.18
C THR A 59 11.46 -14.01 4.68
N TYR A 60 10.68 -13.27 3.90
CA TYR A 60 10.93 -13.01 2.49
C TYR A 60 12.00 -11.92 2.36
N SER A 61 13.24 -12.33 2.11
CA SER A 61 14.37 -11.41 1.95
C SER A 61 14.56 -11.04 0.50
N LEU A 62 14.25 -9.79 0.14
CA LEU A 62 14.38 -9.24 -1.21
C LEU A 62 15.83 -8.80 -1.46
N THR A 63 16.46 -9.36 -2.48
CA THR A 63 17.87 -9.12 -2.81
C THR A 63 18.06 -8.13 -3.94
N SER A 64 17.03 -7.92 -4.76
CA SER A 64 17.03 -6.96 -5.87
C SER A 64 15.72 -6.21 -5.99
N ALA A 65 15.73 -5.13 -6.76
CA ALA A 65 14.51 -4.46 -7.19
C ALA A 65 13.80 -5.25 -8.31
N HIS A 66 12.47 -5.26 -8.26
CA HIS A 66 11.59 -5.92 -9.26
C HIS A 66 10.61 -4.94 -9.91
N SER A 67 10.83 -3.64 -9.70
CA SER A 67 10.19 -2.55 -10.41
C SER A 67 11.14 -1.34 -10.45
N SER A 68 11.07 -0.55 -11.52
CA SER A 68 11.73 0.75 -11.58
C SER A 68 11.14 1.77 -10.61
N GLY A 69 9.90 1.53 -10.15
CA GLY A 69 9.16 2.39 -9.24
C GLY A 69 8.82 3.78 -9.79
N GLY A 70 8.22 4.59 -8.94
CA GLY A 70 7.88 6.01 -9.14
C GLY A 70 8.36 6.85 -7.94
N ALA A 71 8.38 8.19 -8.09
CA ALA A 71 8.77 9.12 -7.03
C ALA A 71 10.10 8.75 -6.32
N GLY A 72 11.20 8.68 -7.09
CA GLY A 72 12.56 8.70 -6.55
C GLY A 72 13.28 7.37 -6.38
N GLY A 73 12.79 6.26 -6.94
CA GLY A 73 13.60 5.04 -7.03
C GLY A 73 12.83 3.72 -7.07
N PRO A 74 13.56 2.61 -7.23
CA PRO A 74 13.00 1.28 -7.45
C PRO A 74 12.28 0.69 -6.23
N ALA A 75 11.49 -0.36 -6.48
CA ALA A 75 10.81 -1.17 -5.47
C ALA A 75 11.24 -2.64 -5.51
N GLY A 76 11.30 -3.27 -4.34
CA GLY A 76 11.67 -4.67 -4.15
C GLY A 76 10.58 -5.64 -4.58
N LEU A 77 9.32 -5.24 -4.55
CA LEU A 77 8.24 -5.99 -5.21
C LEU A 77 7.87 -5.32 -6.54
N PRO A 78 7.27 -6.07 -7.48
CA PRO A 78 6.54 -5.44 -8.57
C PRO A 78 5.50 -4.46 -8.03
N ASN A 79 5.28 -3.34 -8.74
CA ASN A 79 4.27 -2.36 -8.35
C ASN A 79 2.91 -3.03 -8.19
N ILE A 80 2.22 -2.74 -7.10
CA ILE A 80 0.84 -3.21 -6.89
C ILE A 80 -0.07 -2.31 -7.72
N THR A 81 -0.64 -2.85 -8.79
CA THR A 81 -1.49 -2.11 -9.74
C THR A 81 -2.92 -2.61 -9.78
N THR A 82 -3.20 -3.73 -9.11
CA THR A 82 -4.53 -4.29 -8.94
C THR A 82 -4.82 -4.58 -7.45
N PRO A 83 -6.03 -4.99 -7.08
CA PRO A 83 -6.31 -5.40 -5.70
C PRO A 83 -5.55 -6.66 -5.30
N VAL A 84 -4.55 -6.53 -4.44
CA VAL A 84 -3.73 -7.61 -3.91
C VAL A 84 -3.90 -7.68 -2.39
N THR A 85 -4.32 -8.84 -1.89
CA THR A 85 -4.31 -9.14 -0.46
C THR A 85 -3.16 -10.09 -0.15
N MET A 86 -2.44 -9.84 0.94
CA MET A 86 -1.39 -10.74 1.45
C MET A 86 -1.70 -11.07 2.91
N THR A 87 -1.86 -12.36 3.18
CA THR A 87 -2.13 -12.87 4.53
C THR A 87 -0.92 -13.66 5.01
N GLY A 88 -0.33 -13.24 6.11
CA GLY A 88 0.78 -13.92 6.78
C GLY A 88 0.39 -14.44 8.16
N LEU A 89 1.39 -15.02 8.84
CA LEU A 89 1.34 -15.36 10.26
C LEU A 89 2.76 -15.23 10.80
N ALA A 90 3.05 -14.15 11.52
CA ALA A 90 4.42 -13.79 11.89
C ALA A 90 5.37 -13.78 10.67
N THR A 91 4.86 -13.27 9.54
CA THR A 91 5.58 -13.21 8.27
C THR A 91 6.25 -11.85 8.12
N GLN A 92 7.49 -11.82 7.61
CA GLN A 92 8.22 -10.60 7.29
C GLN A 92 8.57 -10.52 5.81
N ILE A 93 8.48 -9.34 5.22
CA ILE A 93 9.04 -8.99 3.93
C ILE A 93 10.09 -7.90 4.16
N THR A 94 11.34 -8.18 3.85
CA THR A 94 12.46 -7.31 4.20
C THR A 94 13.42 -7.12 3.04
N ARG A 95 14.04 -5.95 2.97
CA ARG A 95 15.23 -5.76 2.13
C ARG A 95 16.38 -6.58 2.73
N ALA A 96 17.12 -7.31 1.91
CA ALA A 96 18.28 -8.08 2.35
C ALA A 96 19.43 -7.16 2.79
N PRO A 97 20.23 -7.54 3.80
CA PRO A 97 21.47 -6.83 4.12
C PRO A 97 22.39 -6.76 2.89
N GLY A 98 22.99 -5.60 2.63
CA GLY A 98 23.91 -5.39 1.50
C GLY A 98 23.27 -5.30 0.11
N ALA A 99 21.95 -5.48 -0.02
CA ALA A 99 21.25 -5.22 -1.29
C ALA A 99 21.36 -3.75 -1.73
N ALA A 100 21.09 -3.46 -3.00
CA ALA A 100 20.95 -2.07 -3.46
C ALA A 100 19.82 -1.34 -2.70
N ALA A 101 19.79 -0.01 -2.79
CA ALA A 101 18.68 0.78 -2.26
C ALA A 101 17.41 0.53 -3.09
N PHE A 102 16.35 0.09 -2.44
CA PHE A 102 14.98 0.07 -2.96
C PHE A 102 13.99 0.06 -1.79
N ARG A 103 12.81 0.64 -2.01
CA ARG A 103 11.68 0.50 -1.08
C ARG A 103 11.10 -0.91 -1.15
N ILE A 104 10.38 -1.38 -0.12
CA ILE A 104 9.85 -2.75 -0.17
C ILE A 104 8.66 -2.84 -1.11
N ILE A 105 7.68 -1.95 -0.93
CA ILE A 105 6.41 -1.99 -1.67
C ILE A 105 6.10 -0.62 -2.24
N GLU A 106 5.69 -0.61 -3.50
CA GLU A 106 5.04 0.54 -4.12
C GLU A 106 3.62 0.13 -4.53
N VAL A 107 2.65 0.94 -4.12
CA VAL A 107 1.25 0.80 -4.52
C VAL A 107 0.92 1.97 -5.44
N ASP A 108 0.66 1.63 -6.69
CA ASP A 108 0.60 2.58 -7.79
C ASP A 108 -0.84 2.85 -8.23
N GLY A 109 -1.03 3.97 -8.91
CA GLY A 109 -2.25 4.36 -9.60
C GLY A 109 -1.91 5.31 -10.75
N PRO A 110 -2.33 5.05 -12.00
CA PRO A 110 -1.88 5.80 -13.18
C PRO A 110 -2.24 7.30 -13.23
N SER A 111 -2.93 7.86 -12.22
CA SER A 111 -3.46 9.24 -12.32
C SER A 111 -3.75 9.95 -10.99
N HIS A 112 -3.31 9.44 -9.84
CA HIS A 112 -3.72 9.97 -8.52
C HIS A 112 -5.25 10.08 -8.32
N LEU A 113 -6.06 9.39 -9.16
CA LEU A 113 -7.52 9.40 -9.07
C LEU A 113 -8.03 8.15 -8.32
N PRO A 114 -8.87 8.27 -7.27
CA PRO A 114 -9.15 7.20 -6.30
C PRO A 114 -9.79 5.90 -6.78
N ALA A 115 -10.18 5.75 -8.05
CA ALA A 115 -11.15 4.72 -8.45
C ALA A 115 -10.59 3.48 -9.19
N ASP A 116 -9.37 3.54 -9.76
CA ASP A 116 -8.83 2.46 -10.64
C ASP A 116 -7.38 2.03 -10.30
N ASN A 117 -6.95 2.25 -9.06
CA ASN A 117 -5.54 2.11 -8.67
C ASN A 117 -5.29 0.87 -7.81
N GLY A 118 -4.03 0.46 -7.69
CA GLY A 118 -3.62 -0.70 -6.88
C GLY A 118 -4.17 -0.62 -5.46
N GLN A 119 -4.62 -1.75 -4.94
CA GLN A 119 -5.12 -1.83 -3.57
C GLN A 119 -4.33 -2.90 -2.85
N LEU A 120 -3.72 -2.55 -1.73
CA LEU A 120 -2.93 -3.48 -0.95
C LEU A 120 -3.58 -3.70 0.40
N ALA A 121 -3.93 -4.94 0.70
CA ALA A 121 -4.31 -5.34 2.05
C ALA A 121 -3.27 -6.31 2.63
N LEU A 122 -2.64 -5.94 3.75
CA LEU A 122 -1.70 -6.77 4.48
C LEU A 122 -2.31 -7.20 5.81
N THR A 123 -2.35 -8.50 6.08
CA THR A 123 -2.81 -9.05 7.37
C THR A 123 -1.70 -9.89 8.00
N ALA A 124 -1.28 -9.52 9.21
CA ALA A 124 -0.21 -10.18 9.97
C ALA A 124 1.12 -10.31 9.18
N VAL A 125 1.45 -9.27 8.41
CA VAL A 125 2.70 -9.13 7.66
C VAL A 125 3.46 -7.91 8.17
N ALA A 126 4.74 -8.10 8.48
CA ALA A 126 5.66 -7.01 8.82
C ALA A 126 6.57 -6.68 7.63
N ILE A 127 6.79 -5.39 7.42
CA ILE A 127 7.66 -4.82 6.38
C ILE A 127 8.86 -4.19 7.07
N SER A 128 10.08 -4.45 6.57
CA SER A 128 11.27 -3.92 7.24
C SER A 128 12.46 -3.62 6.32
N ASN A 129 13.35 -2.78 6.84
CA ASN A 129 14.67 -2.49 6.27
C ASN A 129 14.65 -1.92 4.84
N GLY A 130 13.53 -1.38 4.41
CA GLY A 130 13.42 -0.75 3.10
C GLY A 130 14.23 0.53 3.02
N ASP A 131 14.75 0.84 1.83
CA ASP A 131 15.63 1.98 1.60
C ASP A 131 15.27 2.65 0.27
N ALA A 132 14.48 3.72 0.33
CA ALA A 132 14.14 4.49 -0.86
C ALA A 132 15.27 5.47 -1.29
N GLY A 133 16.40 5.55 -0.57
CA GLY A 133 17.42 6.55 -0.80
C GLY A 133 16.84 7.96 -0.70
N PHE A 134 16.88 8.69 -1.82
CA PHE A 134 16.29 10.03 -1.92
C PHE A 134 14.79 10.03 -2.27
N GLY A 135 14.18 8.86 -2.48
CA GLY A 135 12.76 8.69 -2.73
C GLY A 135 11.90 8.79 -1.46
N VAL A 136 10.70 8.21 -1.52
CA VAL A 136 9.69 8.29 -0.45
C VAL A 136 9.27 6.90 0.03
N GLY A 137 8.79 6.76 1.27
CA GLY A 137 8.17 5.52 1.71
C GLY A 137 9.15 4.34 1.70
N GLY A 138 10.14 4.34 2.59
CA GLY A 138 11.20 3.32 2.59
C GLY A 138 10.64 1.90 2.68
N GLY A 139 9.66 1.68 3.55
CA GLY A 139 8.91 0.43 3.61
C GLY A 139 7.83 0.39 2.54
N ILE A 140 6.88 1.32 2.62
CA ILE A 140 5.70 1.38 1.75
C ILE A 140 5.56 2.79 1.15
N ALA A 141 5.50 2.88 -0.17
CA ALA A 141 5.09 4.08 -0.88
C ALA A 141 3.71 3.85 -1.52
N ASN A 142 2.71 4.60 -1.07
CA ASN A 142 1.36 4.58 -1.62
C ASN A 142 1.13 5.85 -2.46
N LEU A 143 1.42 5.76 -3.77
CA LEU A 143 1.50 6.93 -4.66
C LEU A 143 0.20 7.19 -5.43
N GLY A 144 -0.65 6.18 -5.56
CA GLY A 144 -1.97 6.33 -6.18
C GLY A 144 -3.02 5.36 -5.67
N GLY A 145 -2.63 4.35 -4.89
CA GLY A 145 -3.52 3.24 -4.53
C GLY A 145 -4.30 3.42 -3.24
N SER A 146 -4.50 2.32 -2.54
CA SER A 146 -4.89 2.30 -1.13
C SER A 146 -4.13 1.23 -0.38
N VAL A 147 -3.83 1.50 0.90
CA VAL A 147 -3.15 0.54 1.77
C VAL A 147 -3.96 0.30 3.03
N VAL A 148 -4.23 -0.98 3.32
CA VAL A 148 -4.81 -1.46 4.57
C VAL A 148 -3.81 -2.40 5.23
N LEU A 149 -3.48 -2.15 6.49
CA LEU A 149 -2.54 -2.99 7.26
C LEU A 149 -3.17 -3.37 8.60
N ILE A 150 -3.28 -4.67 8.87
CA ILE A 150 -3.92 -5.22 10.07
C ILE A 150 -2.97 -6.18 10.77
N GLY A 151 -2.65 -5.89 12.04
CA GLY A 151 -1.84 -6.81 12.87
C GLY A 151 -0.39 -6.99 12.41
N GLY A 152 0.16 -6.02 11.67
CA GLY A 152 1.53 -6.04 11.15
C GLY A 152 2.30 -4.79 11.53
N GLY A 153 3.32 -4.43 10.74
CA GLY A 153 4.01 -3.16 10.95
C GLY A 153 5.05 -2.82 9.91
N VAL A 154 5.56 -1.60 9.98
CA VAL A 154 6.64 -1.09 9.13
C VAL A 154 7.78 -0.60 10.01
N SER A 155 8.98 -1.13 9.81
CA SER A 155 10.11 -0.80 10.70
C SER A 155 11.46 -0.67 10.01
N ASN A 156 12.38 0.04 10.68
CA ASN A 156 13.78 0.16 10.30
C ASN A 156 14.00 0.57 8.84
N SER A 157 13.04 1.31 8.26
CA SER A 157 13.07 1.73 6.87
C SER A 157 13.47 3.18 6.76
N ARG A 158 14.03 3.57 5.60
CA ARG A 158 14.50 4.93 5.37
C ARG A 158 14.17 5.50 4.00
N ALA A 159 13.94 6.82 3.97
CA ALA A 159 13.59 7.59 2.78
C ALA A 159 13.87 9.10 3.01
N SER A 160 13.56 9.95 2.02
CA SER A 160 13.53 11.41 2.23
C SER A 160 12.30 11.86 3.01
N PHE A 161 11.13 11.33 2.62
CA PHE A 161 9.85 11.55 3.29
C PHE A 161 9.18 10.22 3.56
N GLY A 162 8.57 10.07 4.74
CA GLY A 162 7.91 8.82 5.08
C GLY A 162 8.94 7.70 5.21
N GLY A 163 9.84 7.79 6.17
CA GLY A 163 10.92 6.80 6.35
C GLY A 163 10.37 5.37 6.37
N GLY A 164 9.25 5.18 7.07
CA GLY A 164 8.46 3.96 7.03
C GLY A 164 7.47 3.97 5.86
N ILE A 165 6.51 4.88 5.93
CA ILE A 165 5.36 4.93 5.02
C ILE A 165 5.20 6.34 4.45
N TYR A 166 5.05 6.42 3.14
CA TYR A 166 4.60 7.63 2.46
C TYR A 166 3.26 7.36 1.80
N THR A 167 2.31 8.30 1.88
CA THR A 167 1.01 8.18 1.22
C THR A 167 0.53 9.48 0.59
N ASP A 168 0.12 9.37 -0.68
CA ASP A 168 -0.64 10.39 -1.42
C ASP A 168 -2.16 10.16 -1.33
N THR A 169 -2.58 9.00 -0.82
CA THR A 169 -3.98 8.57 -0.80
C THR A 169 -4.34 7.92 0.54
N ALA A 170 -5.35 7.03 0.56
CA ALA A 170 -5.85 6.40 1.77
C ALA A 170 -4.87 5.36 2.35
N LEU A 171 -4.52 5.55 3.62
CA LEU A 171 -3.82 4.57 4.45
C LEU A 171 -4.66 4.25 5.69
N THR A 172 -4.96 2.98 5.91
CA THR A 172 -5.61 2.50 7.14
C THR A 172 -4.72 1.48 7.83
N MET A 173 -4.44 1.70 9.11
CA MET A 173 -3.67 0.77 9.94
C MET A 173 -4.43 0.44 11.21
N THR A 174 -4.69 -0.85 11.43
CA THR A 174 -5.39 -1.36 12.60
C THR A 174 -4.50 -2.28 13.40
N THR A 175 -4.40 -2.07 14.72
CA THR A 175 -3.63 -2.90 15.66
C THR A 175 -2.21 -3.21 15.14
N SER A 176 -1.53 -2.19 14.64
CA SER A 176 -0.25 -2.30 13.93
C SER A 176 0.83 -1.41 14.53
N SER A 177 2.04 -1.40 13.96
CA SER A 177 3.13 -0.53 14.41
C SER A 177 3.93 0.13 13.28
N VAL A 178 4.39 1.35 13.49
CA VAL A 178 5.37 2.05 12.64
C VAL A 178 6.53 2.53 13.50
N THR A 179 7.68 1.86 13.46
CA THR A 179 8.75 2.05 14.45
C THR A 179 10.17 2.01 13.89
N GLY A 180 11.08 2.81 14.47
CA GLY A 180 12.50 2.78 14.11
C GLY A 180 12.79 3.25 12.68
N ASN A 181 11.85 3.95 12.05
CA ASN A 181 12.01 4.42 10.68
C ASN A 181 12.68 5.81 10.66
N THR A 182 13.41 6.10 9.58
CA THR A 182 14.19 7.33 9.45
C THR A 182 13.89 8.06 8.14
N ALA A 183 13.45 9.30 8.21
CA ALA A 183 13.38 10.22 7.08
C ALA A 183 14.53 11.23 7.16
N THR A 184 15.02 11.72 6.01
CA THR A 184 15.99 12.83 6.00
C THR A 184 15.34 14.20 6.03
N VAL A 185 14.06 14.30 5.66
CA VAL A 185 13.30 15.56 5.64
C VAL A 185 12.20 15.56 6.70
N ASP A 186 11.14 14.77 6.53
CA ASP A 186 9.98 14.76 7.43
C ASP A 186 9.24 13.42 7.39
N GLY A 187 8.43 13.17 8.41
CA GLY A 187 7.64 11.95 8.52
C GLY A 187 8.54 10.74 8.67
N GLY A 188 9.31 10.69 9.75
CA GLY A 188 10.20 9.56 10.03
C GLY A 188 9.46 8.24 9.97
N GLY A 189 8.29 8.17 10.62
CA GLY A 189 7.37 7.05 10.54
C GLY A 189 6.46 7.15 9.32
N ILE A 190 5.51 8.09 9.36
CA ILE A 190 4.49 8.28 8.31
C ILE A 190 4.55 9.70 7.76
N TYR A 191 4.59 9.84 6.44
CA TYR A 191 4.36 11.13 5.77
C TYR A 191 3.06 11.09 4.97
N GLN A 192 2.12 11.95 5.33
CA GLN A 192 0.85 12.14 4.61
C GLN A 192 0.96 13.32 3.67
N ASN A 193 1.22 13.07 2.39
CA ASN A 193 1.25 14.14 1.40
C ASN A 193 -0.15 14.57 0.96
N ALA A 194 -1.05 13.59 0.82
CA ALA A 194 -2.45 13.80 0.46
C ALA A 194 -3.32 12.65 1.00
N GLY A 195 -4.62 12.70 0.71
CA GLY A 195 -5.57 11.67 1.15
C GLY A 195 -5.81 11.69 2.66
N SER A 196 -6.11 10.53 3.23
CA SER A 196 -6.40 10.36 4.65
C SER A 196 -5.61 9.21 5.25
N VAL A 197 -5.22 9.37 6.51
CA VAL A 197 -4.59 8.32 7.31
C VAL A 197 -5.47 8.03 8.52
N ALA A 198 -5.78 6.74 8.73
CA ALA A 198 -6.55 6.28 9.88
C ALA A 198 -5.72 5.25 10.67
N LEU A 199 -5.35 5.61 11.91
CA LEU A 199 -4.61 4.75 12.83
C LEU A 199 -5.53 4.30 13.96
N VAL A 200 -5.89 3.02 14.01
CA VAL A 200 -6.81 2.47 15.02
C VAL A 200 -6.08 1.44 15.88
N GLY A 201 -5.79 1.79 17.13
CA GLY A 201 -4.98 0.93 18.01
C GLY A 201 -3.57 0.67 17.46
N THR A 202 -3.07 1.56 16.60
CA THR A 202 -1.77 1.48 15.94
C THR A 202 -0.78 2.42 16.63
N ASN A 203 0.46 1.95 16.84
CA ASN A 203 1.51 2.73 17.50
C ASN A 203 2.55 3.23 16.48
N ALA A 204 2.69 4.54 16.33
CA ALA A 204 3.80 5.17 15.61
C ALA A 204 4.77 5.78 16.63
N SER A 205 5.96 5.18 16.81
CA SER A 205 6.90 5.61 17.85
C SER A 205 8.36 5.31 17.50
N GLY A 206 9.28 6.11 18.06
CA GLY A 206 10.71 5.91 17.89
C GLY A 206 11.18 6.08 16.44
N ASN A 207 10.52 6.95 15.67
CA ASN A 207 10.94 7.30 14.32
C ASN A 207 11.64 8.67 14.31
N THR A 208 12.49 8.91 13.30
CA THR A 208 13.31 10.13 13.17
C THR A 208 13.07 10.78 11.81
N PRO A 209 12.90 12.11 11.68
CA PRO A 209 12.97 13.12 12.75
C PRO A 209 11.74 13.12 13.66
N ASP A 210 10.61 12.59 13.20
CA ASP A 210 9.34 12.54 13.91
C ASP A 210 8.57 11.24 13.62
N ASN A 211 7.48 11.01 14.36
CA ASN A 211 6.63 9.84 14.13
C ASN A 211 5.72 10.03 12.92
N CYS A 212 5.13 11.21 12.77
CA CYS A 212 4.32 11.56 11.62
C CYS A 212 4.48 13.03 11.23
N ALA A 213 4.40 13.28 9.93
CA ALA A 213 4.27 14.60 9.35
C ALA A 213 3.23 14.58 8.22
N ALA A 214 2.78 15.75 7.81
CA ALA A 214 1.85 15.90 6.70
C ALA A 214 2.12 17.19 5.92
N THR A 215 1.80 17.19 4.63
CA THR A 215 1.86 18.40 3.80
C THR A 215 0.77 19.39 4.25
N PRO A 216 1.12 20.62 4.66
CA PRO A 216 0.11 21.62 5.03
C PRO A 216 -0.90 21.88 3.89
N PRO A 217 -2.19 22.07 4.19
CA PRO A 217 -2.79 22.32 5.51
C PRO A 217 -3.23 21.05 6.27
N LEU A 218 -2.81 19.85 5.84
CA LEU A 218 -3.15 18.62 6.55
C LEU A 218 -2.54 18.62 7.96
N THR A 219 -3.22 17.96 8.88
CA THR A 219 -2.70 17.70 10.22
C THR A 219 -1.96 16.37 10.21
N ALA A 220 -0.86 16.28 10.96
CA ALA A 220 -0.11 15.04 11.08
C ALA A 220 -1.03 13.92 11.64
N PRO A 221 -0.94 12.69 11.10
CA PRO A 221 -1.88 11.62 11.42
C PRO A 221 -1.58 10.88 12.74
N CYS A 222 -0.47 11.22 13.37
CA CYS A 222 -0.17 11.00 14.77
C CYS A 222 0.40 12.32 15.35
#